data_AF-A0A838NJ29-F1
#
_entry.id   AF-A0A838NJ29-F1
#
_cell.length_a   1.000
_cell.length_b   1.000
_cell.length_c   1.000
_cell.angle_alpha   90.00
_cell.angle_beta   90.00
_cell.angle_gamma   90.00
#
_symmetry.space_group_name_H-M   'P 1'
#
loop_
_entity.id
_entity.type
_entity.pdbx_description
1 polymer ?
#
loop_
_entity_poly.entity_id
_entity_poly.type
_entity_poly.pdbx_seq_one_letter_code
_entity_poly.pdbx_strand_id
1 'polypeptide(L)'
;TELGYSGDIFYSEHHESHAASAFFPSPFERAAILTMDGVGEWATASIGIGEGNDLRLVSELHWPDSLGLLYSAITYYLGFKVNSGEYKVMGLAPYGEPKYVKLLLDNVVTLREDGSLRLNQTYFDYLGGLTMTNAAFDRLFGAPPRVPETHLVQRDLDIARSIQEVCEEAMLRMARTAHRLTGMDRLCLAGGVALNCVGNGRILREGPFERLWIQPASGDAGGALGVAQLIWHRHLAAPRRVNSHDSMKGAYLGPDFTADEIRAFLDSVGAVYHCAQPDELIERAAQLLAEGAVVGWFSGRMEFGPRALGARSILGDPRNPEMQSQMNIKIKFREGFRPFAPSVLREKVADWFELDTDSPYMLLVAPVRTDRRVGTTAEEEGRWGIEKLKVRRSEIPAVTHVDYSARVQTVSREVNPAYYDLISAFEQRTGCPVLINTSFNVRGEPIVCTPEDAYRCFMRTNIDHLVLWPFILNKTDQPAWREEGDWRKEVPLD
;
A
#
# COMPACT_ATOMS: atom_id res chain seq x y z
N THR A 1 35.71 3.83 10.24
CA THR A 1 36.80 4.73 9.78
C THR A 1 36.54 5.39 8.42
N GLU A 2 35.29 5.80 8.18
CA GLU A 2 34.91 6.87 7.21
C GLU A 2 33.75 7.66 7.83
N LEU A 3 32.89 6.96 8.57
CA LEU A 3 31.80 7.51 9.40
C LEU A 3 32.19 7.90 10.84
N GLY A 4 33.47 7.81 11.23
CA GLY A 4 33.92 8.13 12.60
C GLY A 4 33.37 7.24 13.74
N TYR A 5 32.58 6.20 13.46
CA TYR A 5 32.04 5.27 14.47
C TYR A 5 33.08 4.23 14.88
N SER A 6 33.27 4.06 16.19
CA SER A 6 34.22 3.11 16.81
C SER A 6 33.56 2.16 17.82
N GLY A 7 32.22 2.12 17.86
CA GLY A 7 31.48 1.20 18.72
C GLY A 7 31.30 -0.18 18.07
N ASP A 8 30.64 -1.07 18.79
CA ASP A 8 30.31 -2.41 18.28
C ASP A 8 29.36 -2.32 17.08
N ILE A 9 29.55 -3.24 16.13
CA ILE A 9 28.70 -3.39 14.95
C ILE A 9 27.96 -4.71 15.08
N PHE A 10 26.64 -4.64 15.04
CA PHE A 10 25.73 -5.78 15.12
C PHE A 10 25.09 -6.04 13.76
N TYR A 11 24.89 -7.31 13.46
CA TYR A 11 24.20 -7.79 12.28
C TYR A 11 23.08 -8.74 12.71
N SER A 12 22.01 -8.79 11.92
CA SER A 12 20.89 -9.71 12.08
C SER A 12 20.62 -10.37 10.73
N GLU A 13 20.06 -11.56 10.75
CA GLU A 13 19.53 -12.20 9.55
C GLU A 13 18.34 -11.38 8.99
N HIS A 14 18.19 -11.36 7.66
CA HIS A 14 17.21 -10.56 6.94
C HIS A 14 15.78 -10.90 7.35
N HIS A 15 15.40 -12.18 7.33
CA HIS A 15 14.07 -12.61 7.73
C HIS A 15 13.82 -12.46 9.23
N GLU A 16 14.86 -12.53 10.06
CA GLU A 16 14.73 -12.22 11.48
C GLU A 16 14.44 -10.73 11.70
N SER A 17 15.07 -9.85 10.91
CA SER A 17 14.78 -8.42 10.94
C SER A 17 13.34 -8.11 10.48
N HIS A 18 12.85 -8.77 9.44
CA HIS A 18 11.44 -8.67 9.04
C HIS A 18 10.51 -9.11 10.17
N ALA A 19 10.78 -10.27 10.76
CA ALA A 19 10.00 -10.81 11.87
C ALA A 19 9.96 -9.85 13.07
N ALA A 20 11.12 -9.31 13.45
CA ALA A 20 11.26 -8.32 14.52
C ALA A 20 10.47 -7.05 14.24
N SER A 21 10.63 -6.51 13.02
CA SER A 21 9.95 -5.28 12.60
C SER A 21 8.44 -5.42 12.71
N ALA A 22 7.89 -6.62 12.62
CA ALA A 22 6.46 -6.85 12.79
C ALA A 22 6.03 -7.20 14.20
N PHE A 23 6.76 -8.10 14.87
CA PHE A 23 6.36 -8.57 16.18
C PHE A 23 6.49 -7.49 17.26
N PHE A 24 7.65 -6.85 17.39
CA PHE A 24 7.90 -5.92 18.50
C PHE A 24 6.96 -4.72 18.57
N PRO A 25 6.58 -4.06 17.45
CA PRO A 25 5.62 -2.95 17.51
C PRO A 25 4.16 -3.40 17.53
N SER A 26 3.86 -4.68 17.29
CA SER A 26 2.49 -5.20 17.36
C SER A 26 1.89 -5.06 18.77
N PRO A 27 0.56 -5.00 18.91
CA PRO A 27 -0.12 -5.02 20.20
C PRO A 27 -0.22 -6.43 20.82
N PHE A 28 0.54 -7.40 20.31
CA PHE A 28 0.43 -8.80 20.72
C PHE A 28 1.56 -9.21 21.66
N GLU A 29 1.21 -9.71 22.84
CA GLU A 29 2.15 -10.33 23.77
C GLU A 29 2.79 -11.58 23.16
N ARG A 30 1.98 -12.36 22.42
CA ARG A 30 2.41 -13.55 21.69
C ARG A 30 1.73 -13.60 20.34
N ALA A 31 2.46 -13.99 19.31
CA ALA A 31 1.93 -14.12 17.96
C ALA A 31 2.72 -15.13 17.12
N ALA A 32 2.04 -15.77 16.17
CA ALA A 32 2.71 -16.33 15.02
C ALA A 32 3.32 -15.19 14.19
N ILE A 33 4.43 -15.45 13.54
CA ILE A 33 5.07 -14.52 12.61
C ILE A 33 5.17 -15.23 11.26
N LEU A 34 4.78 -14.56 10.19
CA LEU A 34 4.99 -15.03 8.82
C LEU A 34 5.65 -13.92 8.01
N THR A 35 6.86 -14.19 7.53
CA THR A 35 7.61 -13.32 6.63
C THR A 35 7.61 -13.92 5.23
N MET A 36 7.36 -13.12 4.19
CA MET A 36 7.31 -13.57 2.80
C MET A 36 7.94 -12.50 1.90
N ASP A 37 9.04 -12.83 1.25
CA ASP A 37 9.86 -11.85 0.53
C ASP A 37 10.37 -12.38 -0.82
N GLY A 38 11.10 -11.53 -1.55
CA GLY A 38 11.87 -11.94 -2.73
C GLY A 38 12.94 -12.95 -2.36
N VAL A 39 14.03 -12.48 -1.76
CA VAL A 39 15.15 -13.28 -1.23
C VAL A 39 15.83 -12.48 -0.11
N GLY A 40 16.09 -13.10 1.04
CA GLY A 40 17.03 -12.59 2.05
C GLY A 40 18.46 -13.05 1.74
N GLU A 41 19.15 -13.64 2.72
CA GLU A 41 20.42 -14.34 2.48
C GLU A 41 20.20 -15.64 1.71
N TRP A 42 19.22 -16.42 2.15
CA TRP A 42 18.78 -17.68 1.54
C TRP A 42 17.28 -17.90 1.70
N ALA A 43 16.71 -17.48 2.84
CA ALA A 43 15.28 -17.57 3.09
C ALA A 43 14.50 -16.66 2.13
N THR A 44 13.29 -17.12 1.78
CA THR A 44 12.32 -16.42 0.93
C THR A 44 10.97 -16.32 1.63
N ALA A 45 10.71 -17.19 2.61
CA ALA A 45 9.66 -17.05 3.59
C ALA A 45 10.08 -17.71 4.91
N SER A 46 9.70 -17.14 6.05
CA SER A 46 9.97 -17.74 7.36
C SER A 46 8.74 -17.68 8.26
N ILE A 47 8.49 -18.76 8.98
CA ILE A 47 7.50 -18.84 10.06
C ILE A 47 8.23 -18.74 11.39
N GLY A 48 7.73 -17.92 12.29
CA GLY A 48 8.31 -17.72 13.62
C GLY A 48 7.28 -17.61 14.72
N ILE A 49 7.78 -17.55 15.95
CA ILE A 49 7.03 -17.33 17.18
C ILE A 49 7.63 -16.12 17.85
N GLY A 50 6.80 -15.13 18.17
CA GLY A 50 7.16 -14.04 19.05
C GLY A 50 6.47 -14.20 20.40
N GLU A 51 7.21 -14.06 21.50
CA GLU A 51 6.68 -14.10 22.87
C GLU A 51 7.41 -13.07 23.75
N GLY A 52 6.65 -12.17 24.36
CA GLY A 52 7.20 -11.11 25.20
C GLY A 52 8.17 -10.22 24.43
N ASN A 53 9.43 -10.18 24.87
CA ASN A 53 10.51 -9.40 24.28
C ASN A 53 11.48 -10.23 23.43
N ASP A 54 11.10 -11.43 22.99
CA ASP A 54 11.93 -12.25 22.12
C ASP A 54 11.11 -12.90 20.99
N LEU A 55 11.82 -13.42 20.00
CA LEU A 55 11.25 -14.18 18.89
C LEU A 55 12.20 -15.27 18.42
N ARG A 56 11.68 -16.25 17.69
CA ARG A 56 12.49 -17.27 17.01
C ARG A 56 11.82 -17.73 15.73
N LEU A 57 12.62 -18.00 14.70
CA LEU A 57 12.16 -18.63 13.47
C LEU A 57 12.14 -20.16 13.64
N VAL A 58 11.14 -20.82 13.08
CA VAL A 58 10.89 -22.27 13.27
C VAL A 58 10.76 -23.05 11.97
N SER A 59 10.55 -22.37 10.85
CA SER A 59 10.49 -22.98 9.53
C SER A 59 10.82 -21.93 8.48
N GLU A 60 11.46 -22.36 7.40
CA GLU A 60 11.81 -21.49 6.28
C GLU A 60 11.55 -22.17 4.95
N LEU A 61 11.26 -21.35 3.94
CA LEU A 61 11.39 -21.68 2.53
C LEU A 61 12.66 -20.99 2.02
N HIS A 62 13.43 -21.69 1.19
CA HIS A 62 14.72 -21.20 0.70
C HIS A 62 14.68 -20.97 -0.81
N TRP A 63 15.53 -20.05 -1.24
CA TRP A 63 15.85 -19.82 -2.64
C TRP A 63 16.25 -21.14 -3.34
N PRO A 64 15.84 -21.37 -4.61
CA PRO A 64 15.18 -20.43 -5.51
C PRO A 64 13.65 -20.39 -5.41
N ASP A 65 13.06 -21.08 -4.43
CA ASP A 65 11.62 -21.17 -4.28
C ASP A 65 11.10 -19.92 -3.54
N SER A 66 10.54 -18.96 -4.27
CA SER A 66 10.05 -17.70 -3.69
C SER A 66 8.71 -17.27 -4.27
N LEU A 67 7.76 -16.95 -3.38
CA LEU A 67 6.49 -16.36 -3.78
C LEU A 67 6.69 -14.94 -4.35
N GLY A 68 7.62 -14.17 -3.76
CA GLY A 68 7.98 -12.85 -4.25
C GLY A 68 8.54 -12.90 -5.67
N LEU A 69 9.52 -13.78 -5.93
CA LEU A 69 10.12 -13.92 -7.27
C LEU A 69 9.12 -14.42 -8.31
N LEU A 70 8.20 -15.33 -7.94
CA LEU A 70 7.13 -15.77 -8.83
C LEU A 70 6.24 -14.59 -9.25
N TYR A 71 5.83 -13.76 -8.29
CA TYR A 71 4.99 -12.59 -8.56
C TYR A 71 5.74 -11.52 -9.38
N SER A 72 7.01 -11.29 -9.07
CA SER A 72 7.88 -10.37 -9.84
C SER A 72 8.15 -10.87 -11.26
N ALA A 73 8.25 -12.19 -11.49
CA ALA A 73 8.40 -12.74 -12.83
C ALA A 73 7.16 -12.49 -13.70
N ILE A 74 5.95 -12.62 -13.14
CA ILE A 74 4.71 -12.24 -13.84
C ILE A 74 4.64 -10.73 -14.03
N THR A 75 5.06 -9.94 -13.04
CA THR A 75 5.14 -8.47 -13.15
C THR A 75 6.01 -8.04 -14.33
N TYR A 76 7.20 -8.64 -14.45
CA TYR A 76 8.09 -8.46 -15.59
C TYR A 76 7.43 -8.90 -16.91
N TYR A 77 6.82 -10.08 -16.92
CA TYR A 77 6.17 -10.63 -18.11
C TYR A 77 5.01 -9.77 -18.63
N LEU A 78 4.30 -9.11 -17.71
CA LEU A 78 3.25 -8.12 -18.00
C LEU A 78 3.82 -6.72 -18.35
N GLY A 79 5.13 -6.60 -18.58
CA GLY A 79 5.78 -5.37 -19.03
C GLY A 79 5.82 -4.27 -17.97
N PHE A 80 5.76 -4.63 -16.69
CA PHE A 80 5.92 -3.71 -15.57
C PHE A 80 7.30 -3.86 -14.93
N LYS A 81 7.77 -2.79 -14.29
CA LYS A 81 9.08 -2.80 -13.62
C LYS A 81 9.07 -3.68 -12.37
N VAL A 82 10.09 -4.52 -12.19
CA VAL A 82 10.26 -5.36 -11.00
C VAL A 82 10.64 -4.49 -9.79
N ASN A 83 10.22 -4.89 -8.58
CA ASN A 83 10.41 -4.16 -7.32
C ASN A 83 9.70 -2.79 -7.27
N SER A 84 8.73 -2.57 -8.15
CA SER A 84 7.87 -1.38 -8.16
C SER A 84 6.50 -1.72 -8.74
N GLY A 85 6.42 -2.47 -9.82
CA GLY A 85 5.22 -2.74 -10.59
C GLY A 85 4.27 -3.79 -10.01
N GLU A 86 4.64 -4.51 -8.95
CA GLU A 86 3.87 -5.63 -8.41
C GLU A 86 2.45 -5.20 -8.00
N TYR A 87 2.31 -4.00 -7.42
CA TYR A 87 0.97 -3.49 -7.07
C TYR A 87 0.11 -3.12 -8.29
N LYS A 88 0.70 -2.95 -9.49
CA LYS A 88 -0.06 -2.83 -10.75
C LYS A 88 -0.75 -4.14 -11.07
N VAL A 89 -0.03 -5.25 -10.96
CA VAL A 89 -0.59 -6.59 -11.21
C VAL A 89 -1.74 -6.86 -10.25
N MET A 90 -1.55 -6.54 -8.96
CA MET A 90 -2.61 -6.64 -7.95
C MET A 90 -3.82 -5.76 -8.30
N GLY A 91 -3.60 -4.52 -8.74
CA GLY A 91 -4.67 -3.61 -9.16
C GLY A 91 -5.36 -4.01 -10.47
N LEU A 92 -4.68 -4.79 -11.32
CA LEU A 92 -5.17 -5.25 -12.60
C LEU A 92 -5.99 -6.55 -12.49
N ALA A 93 -5.71 -7.37 -11.48
CA ALA A 93 -6.33 -8.66 -11.26
C ALA A 93 -7.89 -8.64 -11.29
N PRO A 94 -8.59 -7.65 -10.71
CA PRO A 94 -10.07 -7.62 -10.72
C PRO A 94 -10.71 -7.47 -12.10
N TYR A 95 -9.92 -7.14 -13.14
CA TYR A 95 -10.43 -6.96 -14.51
C TYR A 95 -10.32 -8.21 -15.39
N GLY A 96 -9.63 -9.25 -14.90
CA GLY A 96 -9.41 -10.49 -15.63
C GLY A 96 -10.19 -11.68 -15.09
N GLU A 97 -10.10 -12.78 -15.81
CA GLU A 97 -10.64 -14.09 -15.45
C GLU A 97 -9.49 -15.06 -15.08
N PRO A 98 -9.68 -16.01 -14.15
CA PRO A 98 -8.62 -16.90 -13.65
C PRO A 98 -8.24 -18.04 -14.60
N LYS A 99 -8.13 -17.76 -15.90
CA LYS A 99 -7.92 -18.77 -16.96
C LYS A 99 -6.58 -19.50 -16.86
N TYR A 100 -5.57 -18.89 -16.27
CA TYR A 100 -4.20 -19.41 -16.22
C TYR A 100 -3.83 -20.03 -14.88
N VAL A 101 -4.75 -20.12 -13.90
CA VAL A 101 -4.46 -20.72 -12.57
C VAL A 101 -3.98 -22.15 -12.71
N LYS A 102 -4.72 -22.98 -13.45
CA LYS A 102 -4.34 -24.38 -13.69
C LYS A 102 -3.00 -24.48 -14.43
N LEU A 103 -2.77 -23.63 -15.44
CA LEU A 103 -1.52 -23.61 -16.19
C LEU A 103 -0.32 -23.27 -15.29
N LEU A 104 -0.47 -22.28 -14.40
CA LEU A 104 0.56 -21.92 -13.42
C LEU A 104 0.85 -23.07 -12.45
N LEU A 105 -0.18 -23.69 -11.87
CA LEU A 105 -0.04 -24.76 -10.88
C LEU A 105 0.50 -26.08 -11.47
N ASP A 106 0.18 -26.38 -12.72
CA ASP A 106 0.63 -27.61 -13.38
C ASP A 106 2.08 -27.52 -13.90
N ASN A 107 2.56 -26.31 -14.22
CA ASN A 107 3.82 -26.15 -14.96
C ASN A 107 4.85 -25.28 -14.22
N VAL A 108 4.42 -24.14 -13.68
CA VAL A 108 5.34 -23.07 -13.21
C VAL A 108 5.65 -23.21 -11.72
N VAL A 109 4.63 -23.50 -10.90
CA VAL A 109 4.77 -23.58 -9.44
C VAL A 109 3.99 -24.78 -8.89
N THR A 110 4.68 -25.65 -8.18
CA THR A 110 4.02 -26.67 -7.35
C THR A 110 3.70 -26.06 -5.99
N LEU A 111 2.44 -25.73 -5.73
CA LEU A 111 1.98 -25.25 -4.43
C LEU A 111 1.42 -26.41 -3.59
N ARG A 112 2.06 -26.71 -2.46
CA ARG A 112 1.66 -27.78 -1.53
C ARG A 112 0.56 -27.32 -0.57
N GLU A 113 -0.06 -28.26 0.14
CA GLU A 113 -1.13 -27.97 1.11
C GLU A 113 -0.64 -27.14 2.30
N ASP A 114 0.61 -27.32 2.71
CA ASP A 114 1.23 -26.55 3.80
C ASP A 114 1.70 -25.14 3.36
N GLY A 115 1.48 -24.77 2.10
CA GLY A 115 1.89 -23.49 1.54
C GLY A 115 3.34 -23.45 1.07
N SER A 116 4.13 -24.51 1.29
CA SER A 116 5.43 -24.62 0.64
C SER A 116 5.25 -24.67 -0.88
N LEU A 117 6.15 -24.03 -1.60
CA LEU A 117 6.12 -23.97 -3.05
C LEU A 117 7.43 -24.43 -3.65
N ARG A 118 7.37 -25.00 -4.84
CA ARG A 118 8.54 -25.27 -5.67
C ARG A 118 8.37 -24.65 -7.05
N LEU A 119 9.28 -23.76 -7.41
CA LEU A 119 9.33 -23.10 -8.70
C LEU A 119 10.05 -23.98 -9.72
N ASN A 120 9.41 -24.18 -10.88
CA ASN A 120 10.02 -24.89 -11.99
C ASN A 120 11.02 -23.97 -12.71
N GLN A 121 12.30 -24.13 -12.38
CA GLN A 121 13.40 -23.31 -12.87
C GLN A 121 13.55 -23.31 -14.40
N THR A 122 12.93 -24.24 -15.11
CA THR A 122 12.88 -24.26 -16.59
C THR A 122 12.34 -22.95 -17.18
N TYR A 123 11.46 -22.26 -16.46
CA TYR A 123 10.72 -21.10 -16.97
C TYR A 123 11.32 -19.73 -16.59
N PHE A 124 12.34 -19.73 -15.73
CA PHE A 124 12.93 -18.50 -15.19
C PHE A 124 14.34 -18.28 -15.73
N ASP A 125 14.77 -17.02 -15.78
CA ASP A 125 16.10 -16.64 -16.29
C ASP A 125 16.94 -15.85 -15.28
N TYR A 126 16.36 -15.45 -14.13
CA TYR A 126 17.04 -14.62 -13.12
C TYR A 126 18.24 -15.28 -12.44
N LEU A 127 18.46 -16.58 -12.66
CA LEU A 127 19.63 -17.32 -12.16
C LEU A 127 20.87 -17.17 -13.04
N GLY A 128 20.71 -16.90 -14.33
CA GLY A 128 21.80 -16.94 -15.31
C GLY A 128 21.76 -15.87 -16.40
N GLY A 129 20.65 -15.13 -16.51
CA GLY A 129 20.42 -14.09 -17.49
C GLY A 129 20.13 -12.72 -16.86
N LEU A 130 19.68 -11.79 -17.70
CA LEU A 130 19.36 -10.41 -17.33
C LEU A 130 17.85 -10.14 -17.28
N THR A 131 17.03 -11.19 -17.40
CA THR A 131 15.56 -11.12 -17.43
C THR A 131 14.95 -12.03 -16.36
N MET A 132 13.67 -11.85 -16.04
CA MET A 132 13.00 -12.72 -15.06
C MET A 132 12.54 -14.05 -15.68
N THR A 133 12.08 -14.00 -16.93
CA THR A 133 11.50 -15.14 -17.67
C THR A 133 12.30 -15.42 -18.95
N ASN A 134 12.07 -16.58 -19.56
CA ASN A 134 12.76 -17.03 -20.78
C ASN A 134 11.79 -17.53 -21.88
N ALA A 135 12.33 -18.00 -23.01
CA ALA A 135 11.55 -18.49 -24.14
C ALA A 135 10.64 -19.70 -23.85
N ALA A 136 10.90 -20.49 -22.79
CA ALA A 136 9.98 -21.53 -22.35
C ALA A 136 8.73 -20.94 -21.71
N PHE A 137 8.88 -19.85 -20.95
CA PHE A 137 7.77 -19.07 -20.42
C PHE A 137 6.92 -18.48 -21.54
N ASP A 138 7.58 -17.93 -22.57
CA ASP A 138 6.92 -17.36 -23.73
C ASP A 138 6.04 -18.39 -24.46
N ARG A 139 6.59 -19.59 -24.69
CA ARG A 139 5.84 -20.70 -25.30
C ARG A 139 4.67 -21.14 -24.43
N LEU A 140 4.84 -21.17 -23.10
CA LEU A 140 3.79 -21.58 -22.17
C LEU A 140 2.59 -20.64 -22.23
N PHE A 141 2.82 -19.33 -22.32
CA PHE A 141 1.75 -18.33 -22.40
C PHE A 141 1.39 -17.93 -23.84
N GLY A 142 2.08 -18.46 -24.85
CA GLY A 142 1.82 -18.27 -26.27
C GLY A 142 2.28 -16.93 -26.86
N ALA A 143 3.12 -16.16 -26.18
CA ALA A 143 3.69 -14.91 -26.70
C ALA A 143 4.93 -14.47 -25.90
N PRO A 144 5.72 -13.48 -26.35
CA PRO A 144 6.78 -12.88 -25.53
C PRO A 144 6.19 -12.00 -24.40
N PRO A 145 7.04 -11.49 -23.48
CA PRO A 145 6.66 -10.47 -22.51
C PRO A 145 6.02 -9.26 -23.17
N ARG A 146 5.08 -8.62 -22.47
CA ARG A 146 4.45 -7.39 -22.96
C ARG A 146 5.49 -6.27 -23.05
N VAL A 147 5.53 -5.57 -24.18
CA VAL A 147 6.38 -4.38 -24.34
C VAL A 147 5.85 -3.26 -23.44
N PRO A 148 6.64 -2.67 -22.52
CA PRO A 148 6.18 -1.61 -21.61
C PRO A 148 5.40 -0.48 -22.29
N GLU A 149 4.46 0.14 -21.56
CA GLU A 149 3.62 1.25 -22.04
C GLU A 149 2.72 0.99 -23.26
N THR A 150 2.51 -0.27 -23.65
CA THR A 150 1.49 -0.63 -24.66
C THR A 150 0.11 -0.79 -24.03
N HIS A 151 -0.94 -0.71 -24.86
CA HIS A 151 -2.31 -0.99 -24.43
C HIS A 151 -2.45 -2.39 -23.84
N LEU A 152 -3.17 -2.48 -22.73
CA LEU A 152 -3.52 -3.73 -22.08
C LEU A 152 -4.57 -4.47 -22.91
N VAL A 153 -4.41 -5.79 -23.01
CA VAL A 153 -5.38 -6.70 -23.64
C VAL A 153 -5.93 -7.71 -22.63
N GLN A 154 -7.01 -8.42 -22.96
CA GLN A 154 -7.66 -9.35 -22.03
C GLN A 154 -6.70 -10.42 -21.49
N ARG A 155 -5.75 -10.87 -22.30
CA ARG A 155 -4.71 -11.82 -21.88
C ARG A 155 -3.91 -11.30 -20.68
N ASP A 156 -3.55 -10.03 -20.67
CA ASP A 156 -2.79 -9.41 -19.59
C ASP A 156 -3.60 -9.39 -18.29
N LEU A 157 -4.90 -9.08 -18.41
CA LEU A 157 -5.84 -9.07 -17.28
C LEU A 157 -6.00 -10.48 -16.71
N ASP A 158 -6.20 -11.48 -17.58
CA ASP A 158 -6.41 -12.88 -17.19
C ASP A 158 -5.15 -13.47 -16.52
N ILE A 159 -3.96 -13.12 -17.00
CA ILE A 159 -2.69 -13.49 -16.36
C ILE A 159 -2.57 -12.85 -14.98
N ALA A 160 -2.84 -11.54 -14.87
CA ALA A 160 -2.82 -10.82 -13.59
C ALA A 160 -3.81 -11.42 -12.58
N ARG A 161 -5.05 -11.73 -13.01
CA ARG A 161 -6.05 -12.41 -12.18
C ARG A 161 -5.55 -13.76 -11.68
N SER A 162 -4.97 -14.55 -12.58
CA SER A 162 -4.56 -15.91 -12.28
C SER A 162 -3.37 -15.98 -11.30
N ILE A 163 -2.35 -15.12 -11.46
CA ILE A 163 -1.24 -15.08 -10.50
C ILE A 163 -1.71 -14.58 -9.14
N GLN A 164 -2.64 -13.63 -9.11
CA GLN A 164 -3.15 -13.07 -7.88
C GLN A 164 -3.90 -14.15 -7.07
N GLU A 165 -4.71 -15.00 -7.71
CA GLU A 165 -5.34 -16.15 -7.05
C GLU A 165 -4.32 -17.16 -6.49
N VAL A 166 -3.30 -17.51 -7.27
CA VAL A 166 -2.22 -18.41 -6.81
C VAL A 166 -1.46 -17.81 -5.62
N CYS A 167 -1.20 -16.51 -5.66
CA CYS A 167 -0.50 -15.80 -4.59
C CYS A 167 -1.30 -15.78 -3.29
N GLU A 168 -2.58 -15.42 -3.36
CA GLU A 168 -3.46 -15.41 -2.20
C GLU A 168 -3.63 -16.81 -1.60
N GLU A 169 -3.76 -17.85 -2.42
CA GLU A 169 -3.86 -19.23 -1.95
C GLU A 169 -2.57 -19.68 -1.25
N ALA A 170 -1.40 -19.33 -1.79
CA ALA A 170 -0.12 -19.60 -1.15
C ALA A 170 0.00 -18.91 0.21
N MET A 171 -0.33 -17.61 0.28
CA MET A 171 -0.35 -16.83 1.52
C MET A 171 -1.29 -17.46 2.57
N LEU A 172 -2.50 -17.86 2.18
CA LEU A 172 -3.48 -18.47 3.08
C LEU A 172 -3.01 -19.83 3.63
N ARG A 173 -2.39 -20.66 2.79
CA ARG A 173 -1.83 -21.96 3.23
C ARG A 173 -0.63 -21.78 4.16
N MET A 174 0.27 -20.86 3.85
CA MET A 174 1.39 -20.52 4.73
C MET A 174 0.89 -20.01 6.09
N ALA A 175 -0.15 -19.17 6.11
CA ALA A 175 -0.78 -18.70 7.34
C ALA A 175 -1.40 -19.85 8.15
N ARG A 176 -2.11 -20.79 7.51
CA ARG A 176 -2.64 -22.00 8.18
C ARG A 176 -1.52 -22.87 8.75
N THR A 177 -0.40 -23.01 8.04
CA THR A 177 0.78 -23.71 8.54
C THR A 177 1.41 -22.98 9.72
N ALA A 178 1.52 -21.65 9.68
CA ALA A 178 2.00 -20.86 10.80
C ALA A 178 1.13 -21.07 12.04
N HIS A 179 -0.20 -21.07 11.90
CA HIS A 179 -1.10 -21.40 13.00
C HIS A 179 -0.88 -22.82 13.54
N ARG A 180 -0.80 -23.82 12.66
CA ARG A 180 -0.57 -25.23 13.07
C ARG A 180 0.76 -25.43 13.81
N LEU A 181 1.83 -24.77 13.37
CA LEU A 181 3.16 -24.92 13.96
C LEU A 181 3.31 -24.17 15.28
N THR A 182 2.59 -23.07 15.46
CA THR A 182 2.77 -22.16 16.60
C THR A 182 1.65 -22.27 17.65
N GLY A 183 0.46 -22.70 17.26
CA GLY A 183 -0.74 -22.71 18.11
C GLY A 183 -1.24 -21.31 18.49
N MET A 184 -0.84 -20.26 17.76
CA MET A 184 -1.18 -18.87 18.09
C MET A 184 -2.39 -18.38 17.29
N ASP A 185 -3.24 -17.56 17.92
CA ASP A 185 -4.45 -16.99 17.30
C ASP A 185 -4.26 -15.56 16.77
N ARG A 186 -3.04 -15.03 16.90
CA ARG A 186 -2.60 -13.72 16.37
C ARG A 186 -1.47 -13.93 15.37
N LEU A 187 -1.48 -13.17 14.27
CA LEU A 187 -0.44 -13.24 13.24
C LEU A 187 0.18 -11.88 12.95
N CYS A 188 1.51 -11.84 12.95
CA CYS A 188 2.32 -10.73 12.47
C CYS A 188 2.83 -11.04 11.04
N LEU A 189 2.70 -10.07 10.13
CA LEU A 189 3.10 -10.20 8.73
C LEU A 189 4.15 -9.15 8.33
N ALA A 190 5.20 -9.59 7.63
CA ALA A 190 6.25 -8.76 7.02
C ALA A 190 6.85 -9.43 5.76
N GLY A 191 7.85 -8.80 5.16
CA GLY A 191 8.41 -9.15 3.84
C GLY A 191 7.61 -8.52 2.70
N GLY A 192 8.23 -8.30 1.54
CA GLY A 192 7.63 -7.54 0.44
C GLY A 192 6.25 -8.05 -0.01
N VAL A 193 6.01 -9.36 0.09
CA VAL A 193 4.72 -9.98 -0.29
C VAL A 193 3.60 -9.60 0.69
N ALA A 194 3.91 -9.26 1.95
CA ALA A 194 2.92 -8.79 2.93
C ALA A 194 2.31 -7.42 2.57
N LEU A 195 2.83 -6.71 1.56
CA LEU A 195 2.16 -5.56 0.95
C LEU A 195 0.95 -5.94 0.07
N ASN A 196 0.74 -7.23 -0.20
CA ASN A 196 -0.44 -7.75 -0.90
C ASN A 196 -1.67 -7.72 0.03
N CYS A 197 -2.33 -6.57 0.07
CA CYS A 197 -3.48 -6.32 0.93
C CYS A 197 -4.71 -7.19 0.59
N VAL A 198 -4.78 -7.74 -0.63
CA VAL A 198 -5.85 -8.67 -1.02
C VAL A 198 -5.65 -10.01 -0.34
N GLY A 199 -4.42 -10.55 -0.38
CA GLY A 199 -4.03 -11.76 0.35
C GLY A 199 -4.19 -11.61 1.86
N ASN A 200 -3.77 -10.48 2.43
CA ASN A 200 -3.97 -10.18 3.85
C ASN A 200 -5.46 -10.19 4.24
N GLY A 201 -6.32 -9.57 3.41
CA GLY A 201 -7.76 -9.56 3.62
C GLY A 201 -8.37 -10.97 3.59
N ARG A 202 -7.88 -11.85 2.71
CA ARG A 202 -8.28 -13.27 2.70
C ARG A 202 -7.81 -14.02 3.94
N ILE A 203 -6.58 -13.82 4.40
CA ILE A 203 -6.08 -14.41 5.65
C ILE A 203 -6.99 -14.00 6.83
N LEU A 204 -7.38 -12.73 6.91
CA LEU A 204 -8.24 -12.25 7.99
C LEU A 204 -9.63 -12.91 7.98
N ARG A 205 -10.22 -13.13 6.80
CA ARG A 205 -11.57 -13.70 6.66
C ARG A 205 -11.63 -15.22 6.71
N GLU A 206 -10.64 -15.89 6.13
CA GLU A 206 -10.66 -17.34 5.85
C GLU A 206 -9.59 -18.11 6.65
N GLY A 207 -8.65 -17.40 7.26
CA GLY A 207 -7.57 -17.96 8.05
C GLY A 207 -7.97 -18.22 9.49
N PRO A 208 -7.15 -18.97 10.25
CA PRO A 208 -7.45 -19.36 11.63
C PRO A 208 -7.07 -18.28 12.66
N PHE A 209 -6.84 -17.03 12.23
CA PHE A 209 -6.36 -15.97 13.11
C PHE A 209 -7.46 -14.97 13.43
N GLU A 210 -7.60 -14.62 14.71
CA GLU A 210 -8.57 -13.64 15.17
C GLU A 210 -8.13 -12.20 14.86
N ARG A 211 -6.81 -11.92 14.89
CA ARG A 211 -6.27 -10.60 14.55
C ARG A 211 -4.96 -10.71 13.80
N LEU A 212 -4.77 -9.78 12.87
CA LEU A 212 -3.55 -9.59 12.12
C LEU A 212 -2.88 -8.28 12.53
N TRP A 213 -1.56 -8.24 12.43
CA TRP A 213 -0.78 -7.01 12.43
C TRP A 213 0.21 -7.08 11.27
N ILE A 214 0.20 -6.09 10.38
CA ILE A 214 1.05 -6.08 9.18
C ILE A 214 1.95 -4.86 9.21
N GLN A 215 3.26 -5.06 8.98
CA GLN A 215 4.24 -3.98 9.00
C GLN A 215 3.96 -2.95 7.87
N PRO A 216 3.67 -1.67 8.15
CA PRO A 216 3.46 -0.64 7.11
C PRO A 216 4.60 -0.54 6.09
N ALA A 217 5.84 -0.69 6.53
CA ALA A 217 7.02 -0.77 5.66
C ALA A 217 7.48 -2.23 5.48
N SER A 218 6.58 -3.12 5.06
CA SER A 218 6.82 -4.58 5.04
C SER A 218 7.99 -5.05 4.17
N GLY A 219 8.37 -4.30 3.13
CA GLY A 219 9.57 -4.62 2.33
C GLY A 219 10.87 -4.27 3.07
N ASP A 220 12.00 -4.33 2.38
CA ASP A 220 13.34 -4.21 2.99
C ASP A 220 13.57 -2.96 3.84
N ALA A 221 12.84 -1.87 3.56
CA ALA A 221 12.87 -0.67 4.38
C ALA A 221 12.58 -0.96 5.87
N GLY A 222 11.65 -1.88 6.17
CA GLY A 222 11.30 -2.27 7.54
C GLY A 222 12.42 -2.99 8.29
N GLY A 223 13.38 -3.58 7.57
CA GLY A 223 14.50 -4.32 8.16
C GLY A 223 15.34 -3.46 9.10
N ALA A 224 15.57 -2.18 8.76
CA ALA A 224 16.31 -1.26 9.62
C ALA A 224 15.68 -1.10 11.01
N LEU A 225 14.35 -1.01 11.08
CA LEU A 225 13.62 -0.98 12.35
C LEU A 225 13.75 -2.32 13.09
N GLY A 226 13.62 -3.43 12.36
CA GLY A 226 13.75 -4.78 12.90
C GLY A 226 15.10 -5.03 13.57
N VAL A 227 16.20 -4.68 12.90
CA VAL A 227 17.56 -4.79 13.44
C VAL A 227 17.70 -3.95 14.72
N ALA A 228 17.23 -2.70 14.70
CA ALA A 228 17.29 -1.84 15.88
C ALA A 228 16.51 -2.43 17.06
N GLN A 229 15.34 -3.02 16.80
CA GLN A 229 14.52 -3.65 17.83
C GLN A 229 15.12 -4.96 18.36
N LEU A 230 15.77 -5.76 17.52
CA LEU A 230 16.50 -6.97 17.96
C LEU A 230 17.66 -6.60 18.88
N ILE A 231 18.45 -5.58 18.50
CA ILE A 231 19.54 -5.09 19.36
C ILE A 231 18.96 -4.60 20.69
N TRP A 232 17.90 -3.80 20.65
CA TRP A 232 17.28 -3.25 21.86
C TRP A 232 16.74 -4.34 22.81
N HIS A 233 15.94 -5.27 22.29
CA HIS A 233 15.26 -6.25 23.13
C HIS A 233 16.12 -7.45 23.48
N ARG A 234 16.91 -7.96 22.52
CA ARG A 234 17.69 -9.19 22.72
C ARG A 234 19.10 -8.90 23.19
N HIS A 235 19.83 -7.99 22.54
CA HIS A 235 21.22 -7.72 22.90
C HIS A 235 21.33 -6.87 24.18
N LEU A 236 20.54 -5.81 24.29
CA LEU A 236 20.54 -4.92 25.47
C LEU A 236 19.57 -5.39 26.57
N ALA A 237 18.88 -6.51 26.37
CA ALA A 237 17.91 -7.10 27.29
C ALA A 237 16.82 -6.11 27.77
N ALA A 238 16.48 -5.13 26.94
CA ALA A 238 15.48 -4.13 27.31
C ALA A 238 14.06 -4.73 27.28
N PRO A 239 13.22 -4.44 28.29
CA PRO A 239 11.86 -4.99 28.33
C PRO A 239 11.02 -4.43 27.19
N ARG A 240 10.17 -5.28 26.60
CA ARG A 240 9.12 -4.85 25.68
C ARG A 240 7.89 -4.42 26.49
N ARG A 241 7.26 -3.32 26.08
CA ARG A 241 5.98 -2.88 26.61
C ARG A 241 4.92 -3.06 25.55
N VAL A 242 3.98 -3.97 25.78
CA VAL A 242 2.85 -4.18 24.89
C VAL A 242 1.76 -3.18 25.23
N ASN A 243 1.34 -2.42 24.22
CA ASN A 243 0.23 -1.48 24.32
C ASN A 243 -1.03 -2.14 23.75
N SER A 244 -2.21 -1.71 24.20
CA SER A 244 -3.50 -2.18 23.65
C SER A 244 -3.72 -1.79 22.19
N HIS A 245 -2.94 -0.83 21.69
CA HIS A 245 -2.92 -0.35 20.32
C HIS A 245 -1.55 -0.63 19.69
N ASP A 246 -1.44 -0.52 18.36
CA ASP A 246 -0.14 -0.63 17.71
C ASP A 246 0.84 0.45 18.21
N SER A 247 2.12 0.10 18.30
CA SER A 247 3.16 1.03 18.78
C SER A 247 3.82 1.84 17.66
N MET A 248 3.43 1.61 16.40
CA MET A 248 3.95 2.37 15.25
C MET A 248 3.28 3.74 15.11
N LYS A 249 2.14 3.98 15.78
CA LYS A 249 1.46 5.29 15.86
C LYS A 249 1.23 5.90 14.47
N GLY A 250 0.54 5.15 13.59
CA GLY A 250 0.30 5.58 12.20
C GLY A 250 1.56 5.58 11.30
N ALA A 251 2.69 5.09 11.81
CA ALA A 251 4.00 5.12 11.16
C ALA A 251 4.52 6.54 10.89
N TYR A 252 4.08 7.56 11.63
CA TYR A 252 4.55 8.94 11.48
C TYR A 252 5.95 9.16 12.07
N LEU A 253 6.95 8.54 11.42
CA LEU A 253 8.36 8.50 11.85
C LEU A 253 9.27 9.44 11.05
N GLY A 254 8.77 10.03 9.97
CA GLY A 254 9.50 10.99 9.14
C GLY A 254 9.60 12.40 9.74
N PRO A 255 10.13 13.37 8.97
CA PRO A 255 10.26 14.75 9.41
C PRO A 255 8.90 15.47 9.54
N ASP A 256 8.89 16.49 10.39
CA ASP A 256 7.85 17.51 10.51
C ASP A 256 8.45 18.89 10.22
N PHE A 257 7.61 19.87 9.90
CA PHE A 257 8.04 21.22 9.55
C PHE A 257 7.22 22.24 10.34
N THR A 258 7.91 23.19 10.94
CA THR A 258 7.28 24.28 11.70
C THR A 258 6.59 25.27 10.76
N ALA A 259 5.62 26.02 11.31
CA ALA A 259 4.95 27.07 10.55
C ALA A 259 5.93 28.14 10.04
N ASP A 260 7.02 28.42 10.76
CA ASP A 260 8.02 29.40 10.35
C ASP A 260 8.89 28.89 9.20
N GLU A 261 9.29 27.61 9.22
CA GLU A 261 10.01 26.99 8.10
C GLU A 261 9.16 26.97 6.82
N ILE A 262 7.89 26.59 6.93
CA ILE A 262 6.95 26.58 5.80
C ILE A 262 6.75 28.01 5.28
N ARG A 263 6.53 28.98 6.17
CA ARG A 263 6.36 30.40 5.79
C ARG A 263 7.58 30.95 5.07
N ALA A 264 8.77 30.71 5.62
CA ALA A 264 10.02 31.16 5.02
C ALA A 264 10.19 30.60 3.59
N PHE A 265 9.86 29.31 3.39
CA PHE A 265 9.84 28.72 2.07
C PHE A 265 8.80 29.40 1.14
N LEU A 266 7.55 29.53 1.59
CA LEU A 266 6.47 30.13 0.79
C LEU A 266 6.79 31.57 0.37
N ASP A 267 7.35 32.36 1.28
CA ASP A 267 7.81 33.73 1.02
C ASP A 267 8.95 33.75 -0.01
N SER A 268 9.90 32.81 0.09
CA SER A 268 11.05 32.73 -0.82
C SER A 268 10.66 32.45 -2.28
N VAL A 269 9.53 31.76 -2.49
CA VAL A 269 8.99 31.45 -3.82
C VAL A 269 7.87 32.38 -4.26
N GLY A 270 7.51 33.37 -3.43
CA GLY A 270 6.41 34.30 -3.69
C GLY A 270 5.05 33.62 -3.83
N ALA A 271 4.82 32.52 -3.11
CA ALA A 271 3.54 31.82 -3.11
C ALA A 271 2.44 32.68 -2.49
N VAL A 272 1.20 32.54 -3.00
CA VAL A 272 0.03 33.22 -2.43
C VAL A 272 -0.67 32.25 -1.47
N TYR A 273 -0.68 32.59 -0.18
CA TYR A 273 -1.20 31.69 0.86
C TYR A 273 -2.03 32.44 1.90
N HIS A 274 -2.93 31.70 2.57
CA HIS A 274 -3.67 32.16 3.73
C HIS A 274 -3.27 31.34 4.96
N CYS A 275 -2.95 32.00 6.07
CA CYS A 275 -2.72 31.35 7.35
C CYS A 275 -4.03 31.34 8.14
N ALA A 276 -4.51 30.17 8.54
CA ALA A 276 -5.76 30.02 9.29
C ALA A 276 -5.52 29.34 10.64
N GLN A 277 -6.47 29.49 11.56
CA GLN A 277 -6.48 28.67 12.78
C GLN A 277 -6.84 27.22 12.43
N PRO A 278 -6.43 26.22 13.25
CA PRO A 278 -6.68 24.80 12.99
C PRO A 278 -8.14 24.47 12.61
N ASP A 279 -9.11 24.92 13.41
CA ASP A 279 -10.53 24.62 13.21
C ASP A 279 -11.05 25.26 11.91
N GLU A 280 -10.64 26.50 11.61
CA GLU A 280 -11.00 27.19 10.38
C GLU A 280 -10.43 26.46 9.15
N LEU A 281 -9.18 26.00 9.23
CA LEU A 281 -8.51 25.28 8.15
C LEU A 281 -9.18 23.92 7.88
N ILE A 282 -9.53 23.20 8.94
CA ILE A 282 -10.26 21.93 8.87
C ILE A 282 -11.62 22.14 8.21
N GLU A 283 -12.40 23.12 8.68
CA GLU A 283 -13.72 23.43 8.12
C GLU A 283 -13.63 23.85 6.66
N ARG A 284 -12.63 24.67 6.31
CA ARG A 284 -12.41 25.11 4.94
C ARG A 284 -12.01 23.94 4.03
N ALA A 285 -11.09 23.08 4.45
CA ALA A 285 -10.68 21.91 3.69
C ALA A 285 -11.85 20.91 3.51
N ALA A 286 -12.63 20.67 4.56
CA ALA A 286 -13.82 19.82 4.49
C ALA A 286 -14.89 20.38 3.53
N GLN A 287 -15.10 21.70 3.54
CA GLN A 287 -15.97 22.38 2.58
C GLN A 287 -15.48 22.18 1.14
N LEU A 288 -14.20 22.46 0.87
CA LEU A 288 -13.61 22.33 -0.47
C LEU A 288 -13.73 20.89 -1.00
N LEU A 289 -13.44 19.90 -0.16
CA LEU A 289 -13.63 18.49 -0.51
C LEU A 289 -15.10 18.19 -0.82
N ALA A 290 -16.05 18.68 -0.02
CA ALA A 290 -17.48 18.47 -0.25
C ALA A 290 -18.00 19.16 -1.53
N GLU A 291 -17.36 20.24 -1.96
CA GLU A 291 -17.59 20.94 -3.23
C GLU A 291 -16.93 20.23 -4.43
N GLY A 292 -16.19 19.13 -4.19
CA GLY A 292 -15.57 18.31 -5.22
C GLY A 292 -14.17 18.75 -5.62
N ALA A 293 -13.50 19.60 -4.82
CA ALA A 293 -12.11 19.96 -5.06
C ALA A 293 -11.15 18.83 -4.66
N VAL A 294 -9.99 18.79 -5.30
CA VAL A 294 -8.86 17.94 -4.91
C VAL A 294 -7.90 18.73 -4.03
N VAL A 295 -7.62 18.18 -2.84
CA VAL A 295 -6.78 18.84 -1.84
C VAL A 295 -5.48 18.07 -1.61
N GLY A 296 -4.34 18.70 -1.86
CA GLY A 296 -3.06 18.24 -1.35
C GLY A 296 -2.97 18.53 0.15
N TRP A 297 -2.73 17.52 0.95
CA TRP A 297 -2.73 17.59 2.42
C TRP A 297 -1.35 17.25 2.97
N PHE A 298 -0.70 18.26 3.55
CA PHE A 298 0.59 18.16 4.20
C PHE A 298 0.47 18.64 5.65
N SER A 299 0.50 17.70 6.59
CA SER A 299 0.37 17.99 8.02
C SER A 299 1.15 17.00 8.87
N GLY A 300 1.88 17.51 9.87
CA GLY A 300 2.63 16.72 10.83
C GLY A 300 3.76 15.86 10.23
N ARG A 301 4.18 14.86 11.00
CA ARG A 301 5.26 13.94 10.62
C ARG A 301 4.87 13.03 9.46
N MET A 302 5.78 12.85 8.51
CA MET A 302 5.60 11.96 7.36
C MET A 302 5.49 10.48 7.77
N GLU A 303 4.65 9.74 7.06
CA GLU A 303 4.48 8.30 7.16
C GLU A 303 5.71 7.51 6.69
N PHE A 304 6.01 6.40 7.37
CA PHE A 304 7.02 5.44 6.94
C PHE A 304 6.37 4.26 6.22
N GLY A 305 6.80 4.02 4.98
CA GLY A 305 6.29 2.97 4.10
C GLY A 305 5.75 3.52 2.78
N PRO A 306 5.18 2.66 1.91
CA PRO A 306 4.81 3.03 0.55
C PRO A 306 3.43 3.70 0.44
N ARG A 307 2.71 3.91 1.55
CA ARG A 307 1.33 4.41 1.57
C ARG A 307 1.29 5.76 2.27
N ALA A 308 0.57 6.72 1.69
CA ALA A 308 0.16 7.91 2.42
C ALA A 308 -1.05 7.58 3.31
N LEU A 309 -0.99 8.03 4.55
CA LEU A 309 -1.91 7.71 5.65
C LEU A 309 -2.40 8.99 6.33
N GLY A 310 -2.54 10.09 5.58
CA GLY A 310 -3.14 11.33 6.06
C GLY A 310 -2.16 12.41 6.54
N ALA A 311 -0.85 12.25 6.35
CA ALA A 311 0.14 13.29 6.59
C ALA A 311 0.74 13.85 5.28
N ARG A 312 0.90 13.02 4.25
CA ARG A 312 1.34 13.41 2.89
C ARG A 312 0.40 12.83 1.84
N SER A 313 -0.82 13.35 1.80
CA SER A 313 -1.93 12.76 1.04
C SER A 313 -2.49 13.70 -0.03
N ILE A 314 -3.05 13.14 -1.10
CA ILE A 314 -3.99 13.85 -1.97
C ILE A 314 -5.38 13.30 -1.66
N LEU A 315 -6.30 14.21 -1.34
CA LEU A 315 -7.62 13.92 -0.83
C LEU A 315 -8.70 14.32 -1.84
N GLY A 316 -9.83 13.63 -1.80
CA GLY A 316 -10.99 13.92 -2.65
C GLY A 316 -12.29 13.32 -2.11
N ASP A 317 -13.41 13.75 -2.67
CA ASP A 317 -14.74 13.24 -2.30
C ASP A 317 -15.02 11.86 -2.92
N PRO A 318 -15.21 10.80 -2.11
CA PRO A 318 -15.44 9.46 -2.63
C PRO A 318 -16.82 9.26 -3.27
N ARG A 319 -17.77 10.16 -2.98
CA ARG A 319 -19.16 10.09 -3.47
C ARG A 319 -19.26 10.51 -4.93
N ASN A 320 -18.33 11.35 -5.39
CA ASN A 320 -18.31 11.87 -6.75
C ASN A 320 -17.81 10.80 -7.74
N PRO A 321 -18.64 10.32 -8.69
CA PRO A 321 -18.24 9.28 -9.64
C PRO A 321 -17.10 9.71 -10.58
N GLU A 322 -16.94 11.01 -10.83
CA GLU A 322 -15.90 11.54 -11.71
C GLU A 322 -14.57 11.78 -10.97
N MET A 323 -14.55 11.75 -9.64
CA MET A 323 -13.34 12.08 -8.88
C MET A 323 -12.19 11.10 -9.19
N GLN A 324 -12.50 9.83 -9.38
CA GLN A 324 -11.50 8.83 -9.71
C GLN A 324 -10.83 9.11 -11.08
N SER A 325 -11.64 9.43 -12.10
CA SER A 325 -11.13 9.74 -13.43
C SER A 325 -10.30 11.03 -13.43
N GLN A 326 -10.79 12.06 -12.72
CA GLN A 326 -10.13 13.34 -12.57
C GLN A 326 -8.76 13.21 -11.90
N MET A 327 -8.66 12.51 -10.76
CA MET A 327 -7.39 12.35 -10.05
C MET A 327 -6.37 11.50 -10.83
N ASN A 328 -6.80 10.41 -11.49
CA ASN A 328 -5.87 9.55 -12.23
C ASN A 328 -5.28 10.26 -13.46
N ILE A 329 -6.10 10.99 -14.23
CA ILE A 329 -5.66 11.65 -15.47
C ILE A 329 -4.97 12.97 -15.17
N LYS A 330 -5.59 13.84 -14.35
CA LYS A 330 -5.16 15.24 -14.21
C LYS A 330 -4.02 15.43 -13.21
N ILE A 331 -3.84 14.49 -12.28
CA ILE A 331 -2.91 14.64 -11.16
C ILE A 331 -1.84 13.56 -11.19
N LYS A 332 -2.26 12.30 -11.32
CA LYS A 332 -1.33 11.17 -11.21
C LYS A 332 -0.60 10.82 -12.49
N PHE A 333 -1.13 11.21 -13.66
CA PHE A 333 -0.57 10.87 -14.97
C PHE A 333 -0.26 9.36 -15.10
N ARG A 334 -1.15 8.52 -14.56
CA ARG A 334 -0.95 7.06 -14.46
C ARG A 334 -2.12 6.29 -15.07
N GLU A 335 -1.98 4.98 -15.12
CA GLU A 335 -2.97 4.08 -15.73
C GLU A 335 -4.34 4.21 -15.06
N GLY A 336 -5.39 4.29 -15.88
CA GLY A 336 -6.75 4.55 -15.41
C GLY A 336 -7.34 3.47 -14.50
N PHE A 337 -6.83 2.24 -14.55
CA PHE A 337 -7.35 1.10 -13.78
C PHE A 337 -7.00 1.14 -12.29
N ARG A 338 -6.13 2.06 -11.85
CA ARG A 338 -5.66 2.08 -10.46
C ARG A 338 -6.74 2.66 -9.53
N PRO A 339 -7.25 1.85 -8.59
CA PRO A 339 -8.25 2.30 -7.64
C PRO A 339 -7.60 3.20 -6.57
N PHE A 340 -8.43 4.02 -5.92
CA PHE A 340 -8.03 4.79 -4.75
C PHE A 340 -8.50 4.11 -3.46
N ALA A 341 -7.82 4.43 -2.36
CA ALA A 341 -8.12 3.85 -1.05
C ALA A 341 -9.02 4.80 -0.24
N PRO A 342 -10.01 4.27 0.50
CA PRO A 342 -10.77 5.05 1.46
C PRO A 342 -10.01 5.22 2.78
N SER A 343 -10.01 6.44 3.31
CA SER A 343 -9.81 6.71 4.74
C SER A 343 -11.15 6.90 5.42
N VAL A 344 -11.41 6.18 6.51
CA VAL A 344 -12.68 6.19 7.24
C VAL A 344 -12.44 6.35 8.74
N LEU A 345 -13.32 7.06 9.44
CA LEU A 345 -13.29 7.11 10.90
C LEU A 345 -13.40 5.68 11.47
N ARG A 346 -12.54 5.34 12.44
CA ARG A 346 -12.44 3.98 12.97
C ARG A 346 -13.78 3.47 13.50
N GLU A 347 -14.53 4.32 14.19
CA GLU A 347 -15.84 4.01 14.77
C GLU A 347 -16.95 3.85 13.72
N LYS A 348 -16.71 4.22 12.46
CA LYS A 348 -17.66 4.11 11.34
C LYS A 348 -17.31 3.00 10.35
N VAL A 349 -16.16 2.34 10.48
CA VAL A 349 -15.68 1.36 9.48
C VAL A 349 -16.69 0.24 9.23
N ALA A 350 -17.30 -0.29 10.28
CA ALA A 350 -18.27 -1.38 10.22
C ALA A 350 -19.64 -0.95 9.65
N ASP A 351 -19.89 0.34 9.47
CA ASP A 351 -21.10 0.90 8.84
C ASP A 351 -20.95 1.06 7.32
N TRP A 352 -19.73 0.91 6.79
CA TRP A 352 -19.38 1.14 5.39
C TRP A 352 -18.70 -0.05 4.72
N PHE A 353 -17.94 -0.85 5.47
CA PHE A 353 -17.20 -2.00 4.98
C PHE A 353 -17.54 -3.25 5.80
N GLU A 354 -17.41 -4.42 5.19
CA GLU A 354 -17.45 -5.73 5.87
C GLU A 354 -16.13 -5.96 6.63
N LEU A 355 -15.86 -5.07 7.59
CA LEU A 355 -14.64 -5.03 8.40
C LEU A 355 -14.95 -4.40 9.76
N ASP A 356 -14.59 -5.09 10.85
CA ASP A 356 -14.69 -4.56 12.22
C ASP A 356 -13.38 -4.76 12.99
N THR A 357 -12.28 -4.29 12.41
CA THR A 357 -10.97 -4.25 13.05
C THR A 357 -10.21 -3.01 12.59
N ASP A 358 -9.15 -2.67 13.31
CA ASP A 358 -8.22 -1.62 12.89
C ASP A 358 -7.52 -2.03 11.58
N SER A 359 -7.44 -1.07 10.65
CA SER A 359 -6.63 -1.14 9.43
C SER A 359 -5.92 0.19 9.22
N PRO A 360 -4.99 0.61 10.10
CA PRO A 360 -4.42 1.96 10.07
C PRO A 360 -3.49 2.23 8.89
N TYR A 361 -3.05 1.18 8.16
CA TYR A 361 -1.96 1.27 7.17
C TYR A 361 -2.38 0.97 5.72
N MET A 362 -3.68 0.84 5.43
CA MET A 362 -4.17 0.43 4.10
C MET A 362 -3.61 -0.93 3.63
N LEU A 363 -3.48 -1.89 4.54
CA LEU A 363 -2.94 -3.24 4.28
C LEU A 363 -4.00 -4.35 4.34
N LEU A 364 -5.28 -3.98 4.50
CA LEU A 364 -6.41 -4.88 4.42
C LEU A 364 -7.39 -4.41 3.35
N VAL A 365 -7.95 -5.38 2.62
CA VAL A 365 -9.05 -5.17 1.67
C VAL A 365 -10.32 -5.78 2.26
N ALA A 366 -11.40 -5.01 2.24
CA ALA A 366 -12.71 -5.43 2.68
C ALA A 366 -13.78 -5.08 1.63
N PRO A 367 -14.81 -5.91 1.46
CA PRO A 367 -15.99 -5.54 0.69
C PRO A 367 -16.67 -4.28 1.27
N VAL A 368 -17.16 -3.40 0.40
CA VAL A 368 -18.15 -2.37 0.79
C VAL A 368 -19.42 -3.08 1.23
N ARG A 369 -20.08 -2.64 2.31
CA ARG A 369 -21.31 -3.32 2.77
C ARG A 369 -22.39 -3.36 1.71
N THR A 370 -23.14 -4.46 1.68
CA THR A 370 -24.18 -4.73 0.69
C THR A 370 -25.28 -3.66 0.67
N ASP A 371 -25.66 -3.10 1.81
CA ASP A 371 -26.65 -2.03 1.95
C ASP A 371 -26.18 -0.66 1.42
N ARG A 372 -24.87 -0.49 1.19
CA ARG A 372 -24.25 0.69 0.56
C ARG A 372 -23.97 0.51 -0.93
N ARG A 373 -24.18 -0.70 -1.46
CA ARG A 373 -23.97 -1.02 -2.89
C ARG A 373 -25.16 -0.53 -3.71
N VAL A 374 -24.89 -0.18 -4.97
CA VAL A 374 -25.91 0.18 -5.95
C VAL A 374 -25.92 -0.91 -7.02
N GLY A 375 -27.12 -1.36 -7.41
CA GLY A 375 -27.27 -2.37 -8.44
C GLY A 375 -26.75 -1.89 -9.80
N THR A 376 -26.17 -2.82 -10.56
CA THR A 376 -25.68 -2.60 -11.93
C THR A 376 -26.68 -3.12 -12.96
N THR A 377 -26.75 -2.46 -14.11
CA THR A 377 -27.51 -2.98 -15.26
C THR A 377 -26.69 -4.00 -16.04
N ALA A 378 -27.35 -4.87 -16.82
CA ALA A 378 -26.69 -5.85 -17.68
C ALA A 378 -25.72 -5.20 -18.71
N GLU A 379 -26.05 -4.00 -19.20
CA GLU A 379 -25.19 -3.22 -20.09
C GLU A 379 -23.90 -2.76 -19.38
N GLU A 380 -24.04 -2.27 -18.15
CA GLU A 380 -22.90 -1.84 -17.33
C GLU A 380 -21.99 -3.00 -16.92
N GLU A 381 -22.56 -4.17 -16.67
CA GLU A 381 -21.82 -5.41 -16.40
C GLU A 381 -21.04 -5.90 -17.64
N GLY A 382 -21.59 -5.66 -18.83
CA GLY A 382 -20.96 -6.01 -20.12
C GLY A 382 -19.78 -5.11 -20.51
N ARG A 383 -19.46 -4.04 -19.76
CA ARG A 383 -18.33 -3.16 -20.07
C ARG A 383 -16.99 -3.91 -19.93
N TRP A 384 -16.06 -3.60 -20.82
CA TRP A 384 -14.78 -4.27 -20.90
C TRP A 384 -13.65 -3.48 -20.22
N GLY A 385 -12.75 -4.18 -19.51
CA GLY A 385 -11.52 -3.60 -18.96
C GLY A 385 -11.77 -2.35 -18.10
N ILE A 386 -11.04 -1.27 -18.41
CA ILE A 386 -11.05 0.00 -17.66
C ILE A 386 -12.42 0.68 -17.70
N GLU A 387 -13.25 0.43 -18.73
CA GLU A 387 -14.60 1.02 -18.83
C GLU A 387 -15.53 0.55 -17.69
N LYS A 388 -15.19 -0.57 -17.02
CA LYS A 388 -15.87 -1.03 -15.80
C LYS A 388 -15.77 -0.02 -14.65
N LEU A 389 -14.75 0.85 -14.63
CA LEU A 389 -14.59 1.90 -13.61
C LEU A 389 -15.63 3.01 -13.70
N LYS A 390 -16.19 3.24 -14.88
CA LYS A 390 -17.20 4.29 -15.10
C LYS A 390 -18.60 3.88 -14.63
N VAL A 391 -18.72 2.75 -13.93
CA VAL A 391 -19.99 2.20 -13.47
C VAL A 391 -20.06 2.36 -11.96
N ARG A 392 -21.07 3.09 -11.51
CA ARG A 392 -21.31 3.35 -10.08
C ARG A 392 -21.76 2.06 -9.38
N ARG A 393 -20.99 1.63 -8.38
CA ARG A 393 -21.23 0.38 -7.62
C ARG A 393 -21.70 0.59 -6.18
N SER A 394 -21.64 1.81 -5.69
CA SER A 394 -21.95 2.12 -4.30
C SER A 394 -22.26 3.62 -4.09
N GLU A 395 -22.57 3.98 -2.85
CA GLU A 395 -22.62 5.36 -2.37
C GLU A 395 -21.26 6.09 -2.44
N ILE A 396 -20.15 5.34 -2.48
CA ILE A 396 -18.75 5.82 -2.54
C ILE A 396 -18.01 5.26 -3.75
N PRO A 397 -18.46 5.55 -4.99
CA PRO A 397 -17.98 4.88 -6.19
C PRO A 397 -16.49 5.09 -6.47
N ALA A 398 -15.89 6.23 -6.10
CA ALA A 398 -14.51 6.53 -6.48
C ALA A 398 -13.46 5.64 -5.77
N VAL A 399 -13.86 4.99 -4.67
CA VAL A 399 -13.03 4.08 -3.85
C VAL A 399 -13.53 2.63 -3.89
N THR A 400 -14.62 2.36 -4.61
CA THR A 400 -15.20 1.02 -4.74
C THR A 400 -14.65 0.35 -5.98
N HIS A 401 -13.99 -0.80 -5.80
CA HIS A 401 -13.42 -1.58 -6.88
C HIS A 401 -14.51 -2.31 -7.69
N VAL A 402 -14.12 -2.84 -8.85
CA VAL A 402 -15.04 -3.57 -9.74
C VAL A 402 -15.67 -4.81 -9.09
N ASP A 403 -14.98 -5.39 -8.11
CA ASP A 403 -15.39 -6.54 -7.29
C ASP A 403 -16.06 -6.11 -5.96
N TYR A 404 -16.46 -4.84 -5.84
CA TYR A 404 -17.07 -4.23 -4.65
C TYR A 404 -16.15 -4.14 -3.43
N SER A 405 -14.86 -4.43 -3.57
CA SER A 405 -13.90 -4.29 -2.48
C SER A 405 -13.32 -2.87 -2.38
N ALA A 406 -12.67 -2.57 -1.26
CA ALA A 406 -11.87 -1.37 -1.07
C ALA A 406 -10.71 -1.64 -0.09
N ARG A 407 -9.61 -0.91 -0.26
CA ARG A 407 -8.41 -1.02 0.58
C ARG A 407 -8.43 0.02 1.71
N VAL A 408 -8.86 -0.37 2.89
CA VAL A 408 -9.34 0.56 3.92
C VAL A 408 -8.22 1.08 4.82
N GLN A 409 -8.20 2.40 5.07
CA GLN A 409 -7.52 3.03 6.20
C GLN A 409 -8.54 3.38 7.30
N THR A 410 -8.39 2.84 8.51
CA THR A 410 -9.10 3.35 9.69
C THR A 410 -8.33 4.49 10.32
N VAL A 411 -9.02 5.58 10.64
CA VAL A 411 -8.43 6.79 11.25
C VAL A 411 -9.02 6.97 12.64
N SER A 412 -8.16 7.11 13.65
CA SER A 412 -8.55 7.42 15.02
C SER A 412 -7.95 8.76 15.44
N ARG A 413 -8.65 9.47 16.33
CA ARG A 413 -8.24 10.79 16.77
C ARG A 413 -6.96 10.77 17.59
N GLU A 414 -6.70 9.67 18.31
CA GLU A 414 -5.51 9.50 19.14
C GLU A 414 -4.23 9.41 18.31
N VAL A 415 -4.33 8.91 17.07
CA VAL A 415 -3.19 8.69 16.17
C VAL A 415 -2.93 9.91 15.29
N ASN A 416 -3.96 10.51 14.70
CA ASN A 416 -3.82 11.72 13.88
C ASN A 416 -5.04 12.65 14.07
N PRO A 417 -5.00 13.57 15.06
CA PRO A 417 -6.12 14.43 15.38
C PRO A 417 -6.56 15.30 14.20
N ALA A 418 -5.64 15.95 13.49
CA ALA A 418 -5.97 16.86 12.41
C ALA A 418 -6.65 16.14 11.23
N TYR A 419 -6.18 14.94 10.88
CA TYR A 419 -6.79 14.15 9.81
C TYR A 419 -8.14 13.54 10.23
N TYR A 420 -8.26 13.11 11.48
CA TYR A 420 -9.55 12.67 12.04
C TYR A 420 -10.57 13.82 12.02
N ASP A 421 -10.20 15.00 12.51
CA ASP A 421 -11.08 16.16 12.60
C ASP A 421 -11.51 16.64 11.20
N LEU A 422 -10.63 16.53 10.19
CA LEU A 422 -10.99 16.76 8.77
C LEU A 422 -12.08 15.81 8.27
N ILE A 423 -11.92 14.50 8.51
CA ILE A 423 -12.91 13.50 8.08
C ILE A 423 -14.22 13.70 8.85
N SER A 424 -14.16 14.04 10.14
CA SER A 424 -15.35 14.33 10.95
C SER A 424 -16.10 15.57 10.45
N ALA A 425 -15.40 16.67 10.15
CA ALA A 425 -16.01 17.86 9.57
C ALA A 425 -16.62 17.57 8.19
N PHE A 426 -15.97 16.72 7.38
CA PHE A 426 -16.53 16.25 6.13
C PHE A 426 -17.80 15.40 6.34
N GLU A 427 -17.82 14.48 7.32
CA GLU A 427 -19.01 13.70 7.69
C GLU A 427 -20.17 14.61 8.09
N GLN A 428 -19.94 15.60 8.94
CA GLN A 428 -20.98 16.54 9.38
C GLN A 428 -21.63 17.29 8.21
N ARG A 429 -20.86 17.58 7.16
CA ARG A 429 -21.33 18.29 5.95
C ARG A 429 -22.03 17.38 4.95
N THR A 430 -21.66 16.11 4.90
CA THR A 430 -21.98 15.23 3.78
C THR A 430 -22.76 13.97 4.14
N GLY A 431 -22.81 13.62 5.42
CA GLY A 431 -23.25 12.33 5.93
C GLY A 431 -22.27 11.18 5.66
N CYS A 432 -21.08 11.45 5.11
CA CYS A 432 -20.11 10.44 4.70
C CYS A 432 -18.81 10.56 5.52
N PRO A 433 -18.46 9.58 6.37
CA PRO A 433 -17.23 9.58 7.16
C PRO A 433 -16.03 9.01 6.38
N VAL A 434 -16.04 9.12 5.05
CA VAL A 434 -15.03 8.53 4.17
C VAL A 434 -14.45 9.63 3.27
N LEU A 435 -13.13 9.63 3.13
CA LEU A 435 -12.41 10.42 2.12
C LEU A 435 -11.62 9.50 1.18
N ILE A 436 -11.43 9.94 -0.06
CA ILE A 436 -10.38 9.38 -0.91
C ILE A 436 -9.04 9.76 -0.30
N ASN A 437 -8.13 8.79 -0.19
CA ASN A 437 -6.73 9.03 0.15
C ASN A 437 -5.82 8.31 -0.85
N THR A 438 -4.91 9.09 -1.44
CA THR A 438 -3.84 8.59 -2.29
C THR A 438 -2.53 9.28 -1.95
N SER A 439 -1.41 8.67 -2.36
CA SER A 439 -0.07 9.22 -2.14
C SER A 439 0.03 10.67 -2.60
N PHE A 440 0.76 11.55 -1.91
CA PHE A 440 1.05 12.87 -2.46
C PHE A 440 2.35 12.82 -3.27
N ASN A 441 2.20 12.57 -4.56
CA ASN A 441 3.26 12.50 -5.56
C ASN A 441 2.67 12.44 -6.98
N VAL A 442 3.55 12.47 -7.98
CA VAL A 442 3.25 12.12 -9.37
C VAL A 442 3.87 10.77 -9.74
N ARG A 443 3.53 10.20 -10.91
CA ARG A 443 4.10 8.93 -11.38
C ARG A 443 5.64 9.04 -11.42
N GLY A 444 6.30 8.05 -10.79
CA GLY A 444 7.75 7.88 -10.77
C GLY A 444 8.52 8.72 -9.74
N GLU A 445 7.83 9.56 -8.95
CA GLU A 445 8.41 10.25 -7.81
C GLU A 445 7.98 9.59 -6.47
N PRO A 446 8.83 9.64 -5.42
CA PRO A 446 8.44 9.24 -4.07
C PRO A 446 7.36 10.18 -3.51
N ILE A 447 6.75 9.79 -2.38
CA ILE A 447 5.84 10.67 -1.63
C ILE A 447 6.60 11.94 -1.22
N VAL A 448 5.97 13.11 -1.39
CA VAL A 448 6.58 14.41 -1.04
C VAL A 448 7.01 14.43 0.42
N CYS A 449 8.24 14.86 0.68
CA CYS A 449 8.82 14.88 2.02
C CYS A 449 8.76 16.29 2.61
N THR A 450 9.26 17.28 1.85
CA THR A 450 9.43 18.67 2.28
C THR A 450 8.30 19.59 1.78
N PRO A 451 8.11 20.79 2.37
CA PRO A 451 7.19 21.80 1.83
C PRO A 451 7.50 22.17 0.37
N GLU A 452 8.78 22.16 0.00
CA GLU A 452 9.21 22.38 -1.38
C GLU A 452 8.72 21.28 -2.32
N ASP A 453 8.88 20.01 -1.94
CA ASP A 453 8.38 18.89 -2.75
C ASP A 453 6.86 18.96 -2.94
N ALA A 454 6.13 19.29 -1.87
CA ALA A 454 4.69 19.42 -1.88
C ALA A 454 4.22 20.58 -2.77
N TYR A 455 4.85 21.75 -2.66
CA TYR A 455 4.55 22.90 -3.50
C TYR A 455 4.92 22.64 -4.96
N ARG A 456 6.08 22.01 -5.24
CA ARG A 456 6.49 21.62 -6.59
C ARG A 456 5.47 20.65 -7.21
N CYS A 457 5.06 19.61 -6.48
CA CYS A 457 4.03 18.68 -6.94
C CYS A 457 2.69 19.39 -7.18
N PHE A 458 2.27 20.27 -6.26
CA PHE A 458 1.07 21.10 -6.42
C PHE A 458 1.14 21.96 -7.68
N MET A 459 2.27 22.62 -7.94
CA MET A 459 2.48 23.49 -9.09
C MET A 459 2.53 22.72 -10.42
N ARG A 460 3.10 21.51 -10.43
CA ARG A 460 3.18 20.62 -11.61
C ARG A 460 1.87 19.87 -11.95
N THR A 461 0.90 19.86 -11.04
CA THR A 461 -0.36 19.08 -11.17
C THR A 461 -1.60 19.97 -11.16
N ASN A 462 -2.76 19.35 -11.39
CA ASN A 462 -4.08 19.99 -11.29
C ASN A 462 -4.73 19.74 -9.92
N ILE A 463 -3.95 19.76 -8.84
CA ILE A 463 -4.50 19.84 -7.48
C ILE A 463 -5.09 21.25 -7.30
N ASP A 464 -6.31 21.36 -6.80
CA ASP A 464 -7.02 22.65 -6.69
C ASP A 464 -6.53 23.48 -5.50
N HIS A 465 -6.32 22.81 -4.37
CA HIS A 465 -5.85 23.44 -3.13
C HIS A 465 -4.73 22.65 -2.48
N LEU A 466 -3.79 23.36 -1.85
CA LEU A 466 -2.72 22.77 -1.06
C LEU A 466 -2.79 23.28 0.37
N VAL A 467 -2.91 22.35 1.32
CA VAL A 467 -2.71 22.60 2.74
C VAL A 467 -1.26 22.25 3.07
N LEU A 468 -0.48 23.26 3.48
CA LEU A 468 0.81 23.12 4.15
C LEU A 468 0.63 23.63 5.57
N TRP A 469 0.22 22.77 6.49
CA TRP A 469 -0.31 23.18 7.80
C TRP A 469 0.60 24.21 8.51
N PRO A 470 0.09 25.38 8.95
CA PRO A 470 -1.32 25.83 9.01
C PRO A 470 -1.76 26.75 7.83
N PHE A 471 -1.08 26.68 6.69
CA PHE A 471 -1.38 27.49 5.50
C PHE A 471 -2.24 26.73 4.49
N ILE A 472 -3.08 27.47 3.77
CA ILE A 472 -3.81 26.98 2.60
C ILE A 472 -3.52 27.85 1.38
N LEU A 473 -3.31 27.19 0.25
CA LEU A 473 -3.04 27.79 -1.04
C LEU A 473 -4.14 27.41 -2.02
N ASN A 474 -4.51 28.35 -2.88
CA ASN A 474 -5.40 28.11 -4.01
C ASN A 474 -4.60 28.15 -5.31
N LYS A 475 -4.78 27.14 -6.16
CA LYS A 475 -4.04 26.98 -7.42
C LYS A 475 -4.21 28.17 -8.35
N THR A 476 -5.41 28.75 -8.41
CA THR A 476 -5.72 29.86 -9.33
C THR A 476 -5.02 31.16 -8.96
N ASP A 477 -4.60 31.28 -7.70
CA ASP A 477 -4.03 32.52 -7.16
C ASP A 477 -2.50 32.49 -7.20
N GLN A 478 -1.90 31.34 -7.55
CA GLN A 478 -0.45 31.19 -7.57
C GLN A 478 0.19 31.90 -8.77
N PRO A 479 1.44 32.38 -8.61
CA PRO A 479 2.22 32.87 -9.73
C PRO A 479 2.42 31.78 -10.78
N ALA A 480 2.63 32.19 -12.03
CA ALA A 480 2.89 31.27 -13.13
C ALA A 480 4.12 30.41 -12.83
N TRP A 481 3.94 29.09 -12.77
CA TRP A 481 5.04 28.14 -12.60
C TRP A 481 5.91 28.13 -13.85
N ARG A 482 7.21 28.38 -13.67
CA ARG A 482 8.20 28.28 -14.73
C ARG A 482 9.22 27.23 -14.35
N GLU A 483 9.36 26.24 -15.20
CA GLU A 483 10.33 25.17 -15.07
C GLU A 483 10.98 24.95 -16.43
N GLU A 484 12.28 24.71 -16.46
CA GLU A 484 12.99 24.40 -17.70
C GLU A 484 12.74 22.95 -18.06
N GLY A 485 12.23 22.70 -19.27
CA GLY A 485 11.98 21.35 -19.77
C GLY A 485 10.62 20.77 -19.39
N ASP A 486 10.40 19.51 -19.79
CA ASP A 486 9.23 18.72 -19.43
C ASP A 486 9.66 17.67 -18.41
N TRP A 487 9.42 17.94 -17.12
CA TRP A 487 9.81 17.07 -16.01
C TRP A 487 9.32 15.63 -16.19
N ARG A 488 8.26 15.40 -16.97
CA ARG A 488 7.74 14.05 -17.28
C ARG A 488 8.70 13.20 -18.10
N LYS A 489 9.67 13.82 -18.79
CA LYS A 489 10.72 13.13 -19.54
C LYS A 489 11.91 12.74 -18.67
N GLU A 490 12.08 13.40 -17.52
CA GLU A 490 13.18 13.18 -16.59
C GLU A 490 12.86 12.11 -15.56
N VAL A 491 11.57 11.88 -15.29
CA VAL A 491 11.11 10.84 -14.38
C VAL A 491 11.01 9.49 -15.13
N PRO A 492 11.77 8.46 -14.73
CA PRO A 492 11.66 7.15 -15.35
C PRO A 492 10.25 6.58 -15.17
N LEU A 493 9.67 6.06 -16.24
CA LEU A 493 8.37 5.41 -16.17
C LEU A 493 8.52 4.03 -15.50
N ASP A 494 7.85 3.85 -14.36
CA ASP A 494 7.64 2.56 -13.68
C ASP A 494 6.62 1.67 -14.40
#